data_AF-A0A1G5EEK6-F1
#
_entry.id   AF-A0A1G5EEK6-F1
#
_cell.length_a   1.000
_cell.length_b   1.000
_cell.length_c   1.000
_cell.angle_alpha   90.00
_cell.angle_beta   90.00
_cell.angle_gamma   90.00
#
_symmetry.space_group_name_H-M   'P 1'
#
loop_
_entity.id
_entity.type
_entity.pdbx_description
1 polymer ?
#
loop_
_entity_poly.entity_id
_entity_poly.type
_entity_poly.pdbx_seq_one_letter_code
_entity_poly.pdbx_strand_id
1 'polypeptide(L)'
;MVEKPPPPPDEEEAAKPLPDPVEPTDVAFQEPKRSPFEPFHQEREPRERRSQGPQPDTDRQPGPLEDFDLGTLEIVGTMKVPGEGWQAYVRAPDGIVHTVTVGDYMGKQYGEVREIGPDSLTLRELVSRGQGRWEPRKRTVEIESRGG
;
A
#
# COMPACT_ATOMS: atom_id res chain seq x y z
N MET A 1 73.46 26.66 -19.94
CA MET A 1 72.49 27.59 -19.33
C MET A 1 71.32 27.68 -20.28
N VAL A 2 70.12 27.52 -19.73
CA VAL A 2 68.85 27.41 -20.44
C VAL A 2 68.45 28.79 -20.94
N GLU A 3 68.18 28.92 -22.24
CA GLU A 3 67.21 29.91 -22.69
C GLU A 3 66.23 29.21 -23.62
N LYS A 4 65.06 28.92 -23.04
CA LYS A 4 63.89 28.39 -23.72
C LYS A 4 63.40 29.45 -24.72
N PRO A 5 63.14 29.11 -25.98
CA PRO A 5 62.58 30.08 -26.92
C PRO A 5 61.20 30.58 -26.44
N PRO A 6 60.83 31.84 -26.71
CA PRO A 6 59.54 32.38 -26.32
C PRO A 6 58.40 31.59 -27.01
N PRO A 7 57.26 31.34 -26.32
CA PRO A 7 56.08 30.80 -26.97
C PRO A 7 55.52 31.81 -27.99
N PRO A 8 54.90 31.34 -29.08
CA PRO A 8 54.30 32.21 -30.10
C PRO A 8 53.14 33.05 -29.53
N PRO A 9 52.85 34.22 -30.13
CA PRO A 9 51.73 35.06 -29.72
C PRO A 9 50.40 34.46 -30.16
N ASP A 10 49.41 34.68 -29.28
CA ASP A 10 47.97 34.72 -29.45
C ASP A 10 47.29 33.59 -30.23
N GLU A 11 46.61 32.76 -29.44
CA GLU A 11 45.27 32.22 -29.68
C GLU A 11 44.58 32.71 -30.97
N GLU A 12 44.85 32.06 -32.09
CA GLU A 12 43.82 31.91 -33.10
C GLU A 12 42.94 30.75 -32.62
N GLU A 13 41.95 31.09 -31.78
CA GLU A 13 40.85 30.22 -31.41
C GLU A 13 40.31 29.62 -32.73
N ALA A 14 40.68 28.37 -33.01
CA ALA A 14 40.20 27.66 -34.18
C ALA A 14 38.69 27.56 -34.01
N ALA A 15 37.97 28.50 -34.64
CA ALA A 15 36.53 28.52 -34.66
C ALA A 15 36.09 27.15 -35.16
N LYS A 16 35.45 26.38 -34.28
CA LYS A 16 34.92 25.07 -34.65
C LYS A 16 34.04 25.30 -35.87
N PRO A 17 34.21 24.52 -36.96
CA PRO A 17 33.43 24.75 -38.16
C PRO A 17 31.94 24.68 -37.79
N LEU A 18 31.16 25.62 -38.33
CA LEU A 18 29.72 25.59 -38.18
C LEU A 18 29.20 24.22 -38.62
N PRO A 19 28.27 23.61 -37.87
CA PRO A 19 27.68 22.35 -38.31
C PRO A 19 27.00 22.54 -39.66
N ASP A 20 27.12 21.54 -40.53
CA ASP A 20 26.47 21.56 -41.84
C ASP A 20 24.95 21.74 -41.68
N PRO A 21 24.30 22.53 -42.56
CA PRO A 21 22.86 22.71 -42.52
C PRO A 21 22.18 21.36 -42.75
N VAL A 22 21.37 20.94 -41.79
CA VAL A 22 20.54 19.74 -41.92
C VAL A 22 19.48 19.97 -42.99
N GLU A 23 19.40 19.05 -43.95
CA GLU A 23 18.34 19.10 -44.96
C GLU A 23 16.97 18.87 -44.27
N PRO A 24 15.93 19.62 -44.65
CA PRO A 24 14.60 19.42 -44.09
C PRO A 24 14.12 18.02 -44.48
N THR A 25 13.93 17.16 -43.47
CA THR A 25 13.34 15.84 -43.68
C THR A 25 11.83 16.02 -43.89
N ASP A 26 11.32 15.57 -45.04
CA ASP A 26 9.88 15.47 -45.27
C ASP A 26 9.27 14.44 -44.31
N VAL A 27 8.60 14.94 -43.27
CA VAL A 27 7.83 14.11 -42.36
C VAL A 27 6.46 13.80 -42.98
N ALA A 28 6.25 12.56 -43.39
CA ALA A 28 4.93 12.12 -43.83
C ALA A 28 3.97 12.11 -42.62
N PHE A 29 2.93 12.95 -42.68
CA PHE A 29 1.83 12.91 -41.72
C PHE A 29 1.10 11.58 -41.87
N GLN A 30 1.20 10.72 -40.86
CA GLN A 30 0.32 9.57 -40.74
C GLN A 30 -1.01 10.06 -40.17
N GLU A 31 -2.08 9.94 -40.95
CA GLU A 31 -3.42 10.21 -40.45
C GLU A 31 -3.69 9.30 -39.23
N PRO A 32 -4.15 9.86 -38.10
CA PRO A 32 -4.59 9.04 -37.00
C PRO A 32 -5.79 8.21 -37.49
N LYS A 33 -5.70 6.89 -37.37
CA LYS A 33 -6.79 5.95 -37.73
C LYS A 33 -8.07 6.10 -36.88
N ARG A 34 -8.13 7.10 -36.00
CA ARG A 34 -9.27 7.40 -35.12
C ARG A 34 -9.72 8.83 -35.34
N SER A 35 -11.04 9.02 -35.38
CA SER A 35 -11.62 10.33 -35.61
C SER A 35 -11.44 11.21 -34.37
N PRO A 36 -10.99 12.46 -34.50
CA PRO A 36 -10.73 13.36 -33.36
C PRO A 36 -12.00 13.78 -32.59
N PHE A 37 -13.18 13.43 -33.12
CA PHE A 37 -14.49 13.71 -32.52
C PHE A 37 -15.25 12.43 -32.14
N GLU A 38 -14.62 11.26 -32.17
CA GLU A 38 -15.23 10.08 -31.56
C GLU A 38 -15.33 10.32 -30.04
N PRO A 39 -16.52 10.22 -29.43
CA PRO A 39 -16.62 10.23 -27.98
C PRO A 39 -15.72 9.12 -27.47
N PHE A 40 -14.93 9.38 -26.43
CA PHE A 40 -14.22 8.34 -25.71
C PHE A 40 -15.25 7.30 -25.24
N HIS A 41 -15.53 6.30 -26.08
CA HIS A 41 -15.95 5.01 -25.60
C HIS A 41 -14.72 4.54 -24.84
N GLN A 42 -14.72 4.84 -23.56
CA GLN A 42 -14.07 4.00 -22.58
C GLN A 42 -14.65 2.63 -22.89
N GLU A 43 -13.92 1.87 -23.73
CA GLU A 43 -14.05 0.44 -23.87
C GLU A 43 -14.18 -0.01 -22.43
N ARG A 44 -15.42 -0.28 -22.01
CA ARG A 44 -15.65 -0.85 -20.70
C ARG A 44 -14.91 -2.14 -20.85
N GLU A 45 -13.69 -2.18 -20.30
CA GLU A 45 -12.85 -3.36 -20.33
C GLU A 45 -13.81 -4.52 -20.13
N PRO A 46 -13.79 -5.52 -21.03
CA PRO A 46 -14.63 -6.69 -20.84
C PRO A 46 -14.49 -7.03 -19.38
N ARG A 47 -15.62 -7.18 -18.67
CA ARG A 47 -15.65 -7.50 -17.25
C ARG A 47 -14.92 -8.83 -17.10
N GLU A 48 -13.59 -8.81 -17.18
CA GLU A 48 -12.66 -9.74 -16.61
C GLU A 48 -13.26 -9.93 -15.25
N ARG A 49 -13.78 -11.14 -15.04
CA ARG A 49 -14.45 -11.58 -13.83
C ARG A 49 -13.75 -10.86 -12.69
N ARG A 50 -14.34 -9.75 -12.22
CA ARG A 50 -13.59 -8.76 -11.43
C ARG A 50 -12.99 -9.59 -10.34
N SER A 51 -11.67 -9.71 -10.29
CA SER A 51 -10.99 -10.32 -9.17
C SER A 51 -11.59 -9.58 -7.99
N GLN A 52 -12.52 -10.24 -7.28
CA GLN A 52 -13.28 -9.58 -6.25
C GLN A 52 -12.20 -9.19 -5.27
N GLY A 53 -11.88 -7.90 -5.23
CA GLY A 53 -10.87 -7.38 -4.31
C GLY A 53 -11.22 -7.89 -2.92
N PRO A 54 -10.26 -7.93 -1.99
CA PRO A 54 -10.50 -8.49 -0.67
C PRO A 54 -11.75 -7.86 -0.06
N GLN A 55 -12.81 -8.64 0.16
CA GLN A 55 -14.11 -8.19 0.64
C GLN A 55 -14.35 -8.72 2.04
N PRO A 56 -15.11 -7.99 2.87
CA PRO A 56 -15.56 -8.53 4.13
C PRO A 56 -16.53 -9.68 3.89
N ASP A 57 -16.39 -10.73 4.68
CA ASP A 57 -17.38 -11.79 4.77
C ASP A 57 -18.58 -11.24 5.57
N THR A 58 -19.67 -10.91 4.86
CA THR A 58 -20.91 -10.39 5.45
C THR A 58 -21.94 -11.49 5.74
N ASP A 59 -21.69 -12.72 5.29
CA ASP A 59 -22.60 -13.84 5.49
C ASP A 59 -22.38 -14.50 6.87
N ARG A 60 -21.20 -14.30 7.47
CA ARG A 60 -20.90 -14.76 8.82
C ARG A 60 -21.57 -13.90 9.90
N GLN A 61 -21.88 -14.52 11.02
CA GLN A 61 -22.30 -13.79 12.22
C GLN A 61 -21.08 -13.07 12.82
N PRO A 62 -21.15 -11.73 13.05
CA PRO A 62 -20.04 -11.00 13.64
C PRO A 62 -19.81 -11.44 15.09
N GLY A 63 -18.53 -11.47 15.48
CA GLY A 63 -18.11 -11.70 16.86
C GLY A 63 -18.37 -10.48 17.76
N PRO A 64 -18.30 -10.67 19.10
CA PRO A 64 -18.61 -9.61 20.06
C PRO A 64 -17.66 -8.40 19.95
N LEU A 65 -16.40 -8.63 19.57
CA LEU A 65 -15.40 -7.58 19.44
C LEU A 65 -15.53 -6.74 18.16
N GLU A 66 -16.42 -7.12 17.24
CA GLU A 66 -16.58 -6.44 15.94
C GLU A 66 -17.51 -5.22 16.01
N ASP A 67 -18.25 -5.06 17.11
CA ASP A 67 -19.09 -3.87 17.37
C ASP A 67 -18.25 -2.64 17.78
N PHE A 68 -16.98 -2.86 18.16
CA PHE A 68 -16.11 -1.83 18.69
C PHE A 68 -15.12 -1.31 17.65
N ASP A 69 -14.69 -0.06 17.80
CA ASP A 69 -13.57 0.45 17.02
C ASP A 69 -12.27 -0.19 17.54
N LEU A 70 -11.38 -0.62 16.64
CA LEU A 70 -10.16 -1.33 17.05
C LEU A 70 -9.27 -0.49 17.98
N GLY A 71 -9.28 0.84 17.85
CA GLY A 71 -8.54 1.73 18.75
C GLY A 71 -9.11 1.86 20.16
N THR A 72 -10.30 1.29 20.41
CA THR A 72 -10.95 1.27 21.73
C THR A 72 -10.80 -0.08 22.43
N LEU A 73 -10.30 -1.09 21.71
CA LEU A 73 -9.98 -2.41 22.24
C LEU A 73 -8.57 -2.38 22.84
N GLU A 74 -8.41 -3.00 24.00
CA GLU A 74 -7.12 -3.07 24.71
C GLU A 74 -6.69 -4.52 24.86
N ILE A 75 -5.47 -4.85 24.43
CA ILE A 75 -4.90 -6.17 24.72
C ILE A 75 -4.37 -6.14 26.14
N VAL A 76 -4.97 -6.99 27.00
CA VAL A 76 -4.59 -7.08 28.41
C VAL A 76 -3.53 -8.15 28.67
N GLY A 77 -3.35 -9.09 27.74
CA GLY A 77 -2.41 -10.20 27.90
C GLY A 77 -2.43 -11.17 26.72
N THR A 78 -1.38 -11.97 26.60
CA THR A 78 -1.41 -13.18 25.78
C THR A 78 -0.93 -14.37 26.61
N MET A 79 -1.36 -15.57 26.23
CA MET A 79 -0.97 -16.81 26.89
C MET A 79 -0.79 -17.90 25.85
N LYS A 80 0.29 -18.68 25.99
CA LYS A 80 0.48 -19.89 25.20
C LYS A 80 -0.17 -21.08 25.89
N VAL A 81 -1.25 -21.58 25.31
CA VAL A 81 -1.95 -22.77 25.77
C VAL A 81 -1.31 -24.02 25.15
N PRO A 82 -0.91 -25.02 25.95
CA PRO A 82 -0.37 -26.27 25.42
C PRO A 82 -1.36 -26.97 24.50
N GLY A 83 -0.96 -27.24 23.25
CA GLY A 83 -1.81 -27.89 22.25
C GLY A 83 -2.67 -26.95 21.39
N GLU A 84 -2.99 -25.75 21.88
CA GLU A 84 -3.84 -24.76 21.18
C GLU A 84 -3.06 -23.55 20.64
N GLY A 85 -1.85 -23.31 21.14
CA GLY A 85 -1.00 -22.20 20.67
C GLY A 85 -1.24 -20.91 21.46
N TRP A 86 -0.96 -19.77 20.84
CA TRP A 86 -1.12 -18.46 21.48
C TRP A 86 -2.57 -18.00 21.44
N GLN A 87 -3.05 -17.50 22.58
CA GLN A 87 -4.34 -16.82 22.76
C GLN A 87 -4.07 -15.40 23.27
N ALA A 88 -4.90 -14.45 22.87
CA ALA A 88 -4.87 -13.09 23.40
C ALA A 88 -6.16 -12.77 24.15
N TYR A 89 -6.04 -11.92 25.16
CA TYR A 89 -7.15 -11.43 25.95
C TYR A 89 -7.34 -9.95 25.62
N VAL A 90 -8.54 -9.60 25.17
CA VAL A 90 -8.87 -8.26 24.67
C VAL A 90 -10.02 -7.71 25.50
N ARG A 91 -9.80 -6.57 26.16
CA ARG A 91 -10.82 -5.82 26.88
C ARG A 91 -11.53 -4.86 25.93
N ALA A 92 -12.86 -4.95 25.89
CA ALA A 92 -13.71 -4.01 25.18
C ALA A 92 -14.08 -2.78 26.05
N PRO A 93 -14.57 -1.68 25.46
CA PRO A 93 -15.00 -0.47 26.16
C PRO A 93 -16.09 -0.67 27.23
N ASP A 94 -16.87 -1.74 27.12
CA ASP A 94 -17.85 -2.16 28.12
C ASP A 94 -17.22 -2.81 29.37
N GLY A 95 -15.89 -3.00 29.36
CA GLY A 95 -15.11 -3.62 30.42
C GLY A 95 -15.03 -5.15 30.35
N ILE A 96 -15.69 -5.78 29.36
CA ILE A 96 -15.68 -7.24 29.20
C ILE A 96 -14.39 -7.68 28.51
N VAL A 97 -13.77 -8.75 29.02
CA VAL A 97 -12.58 -9.36 28.44
C VAL A 97 -12.99 -10.56 27.60
N HIS A 98 -12.56 -10.56 26.34
CA HIS A 98 -12.78 -11.63 25.39
C HIS A 98 -11.47 -12.33 25.04
N THR A 99 -11.50 -13.65 24.91
CA THR A 99 -10.38 -14.43 24.38
C THR A 99 -10.45 -14.45 22.85
N VAL A 100 -9.32 -14.25 22.18
CA VAL A 100 -9.18 -14.35 20.73
C VAL A 100 -8.00 -15.24 20.34
N THR A 101 -8.15 -15.90 19.20
CA THR A 101 -7.20 -16.83 18.58
C THR A 101 -6.90 -16.40 17.15
N VAL A 102 -5.90 -17.02 16.51
CA VAL A 102 -5.61 -16.79 15.09
C VAL A 102 -6.81 -17.22 14.24
N GLY A 103 -7.28 -16.31 13.39
CA GLY A 103 -8.48 -16.49 12.56
C GLY A 103 -9.75 -15.82 13.12
N ASP A 104 -9.75 -15.42 14.39
CA ASP A 104 -10.84 -14.62 14.95
C ASP A 104 -10.82 -13.19 14.39
N TYR A 105 -11.94 -12.49 14.57
CA TYR A 105 -12.12 -11.13 14.08
C TYR A 105 -12.43 -10.17 15.22
N MET A 106 -11.91 -8.96 15.10
CA MET A 106 -12.21 -7.86 16.01
C MET A 106 -12.12 -6.52 15.31
N GLY A 107 -12.83 -5.54 15.86
CA GLY A 107 -12.90 -4.20 15.30
C GLY A 107 -13.89 -4.10 14.13
N LYS A 108 -14.54 -2.94 14.00
CA LYS A 108 -15.49 -2.61 12.89
C LYS A 108 -14.93 -2.72 11.48
N GLN A 109 -13.61 -2.80 11.32
CA GLN A 109 -12.94 -2.90 10.02
C GLN A 109 -12.55 -4.35 9.70
N TYR A 110 -13.31 -5.34 10.18
CA TYR A 110 -13.10 -6.76 9.90
C TYR A 110 -11.65 -7.21 10.16
N GLY A 111 -11.13 -6.82 11.33
CA GLY A 111 -9.74 -7.08 11.70
C GLY A 111 -9.52 -8.56 12.01
N GLU A 112 -9.04 -9.31 11.01
CA GLU A 112 -8.72 -10.74 11.15
C GLU A 112 -7.39 -10.92 11.87
N VAL A 113 -7.38 -11.66 12.98
CA VAL A 113 -6.17 -11.98 13.74
C VAL A 113 -5.29 -12.92 12.93
N ARG A 114 -4.08 -12.46 12.59
CA ARG A 114 -3.12 -13.20 11.76
C ARG A 114 -2.02 -13.86 12.58
N GLU A 115 -1.61 -13.24 13.67
CA GLU A 115 -0.54 -13.73 14.52
C GLU A 115 -0.71 -13.20 15.95
N ILE A 116 -0.41 -14.04 16.94
CA ILE A 116 -0.39 -13.67 18.36
C ILE A 116 1.01 -14.00 18.89
N GLY A 117 1.67 -13.00 19.46
CA GLY A 117 2.97 -13.08 20.09
C GLY A 117 2.90 -12.92 21.61
N PRO A 118 4.06 -12.89 22.30
CA PRO A 118 4.12 -12.77 23.76
C PRO A 118 3.58 -11.43 24.28
N ASP A 119 3.79 -10.34 23.53
CA ASP A 119 3.42 -8.99 23.96
C ASP A 119 2.67 -8.21 22.88
N SER A 120 2.22 -8.90 21.83
CA SER A 120 1.57 -8.27 20.69
C SER A 120 0.63 -9.20 19.95
N LEU A 121 -0.25 -8.60 19.17
CA LEU A 121 -1.13 -9.27 18.23
C LEU A 121 -1.12 -8.50 16.91
N THR A 122 -0.97 -9.23 15.81
CA THR A 122 -1.03 -8.68 14.46
C THR A 122 -2.32 -9.12 13.77
N LEU A 123 -2.98 -8.16 13.14
CA LEU A 123 -4.25 -8.35 12.44
C LEU A 123 -4.24 -7.68 11.05
N ARG A 124 -5.18 -8.10 10.21
CA ARG A 124 -5.43 -7.51 8.89
C ARG A 124 -6.84 -6.92 8.86
N GLU A 125 -6.93 -5.59 8.82
CA GLU A 125 -8.19 -4.85 8.65
C GLU A 125 -8.56 -4.78 7.16
N LEU A 126 -9.85 -4.76 6.85
CA LEU A 126 -10.39 -4.40 5.55
C LEU A 126 -11.03 -3.01 5.66
N VAL A 127 -10.36 -2.01 5.09
CA VAL A 127 -10.80 -0.62 5.15
C VAL A 127 -11.58 -0.25 3.89
N SER A 128 -12.80 0.25 4.06
CA SER A 128 -13.60 0.71 2.92
C SER A 128 -13.03 2.01 2.35
N ARG A 129 -12.72 2.02 1.05
CA ARG A 129 -12.28 3.21 0.29
C ARG A 129 -13.42 3.90 -0.47
N GLY A 130 -14.66 3.43 -0.26
CA GLY A 130 -15.83 3.85 -1.03
C GLY A 130 -15.96 3.12 -2.36
N GLN A 131 -17.12 3.27 -3.01
CA GLN A 131 -17.45 2.64 -4.31
C GLN A 131 -17.36 1.10 -4.28
N GLY A 132 -17.56 0.48 -3.11
CA GLY A 132 -17.43 -0.97 -2.92
C GLY A 132 -16.00 -1.49 -2.96
N ARG A 133 -14.99 -0.60 -2.94
CA ARG A 133 -13.58 -0.98 -2.86
C ARG A 133 -13.15 -1.09 -1.40
N TRP A 134 -12.41 -2.16 -1.11
CA TRP A 134 -11.83 -2.45 0.18
C TRP A 134 -10.33 -2.60 0.04
N GLU A 135 -9.59 -2.19 1.06
CA GLU A 135 -8.13 -2.25 1.09
C GLU A 135 -7.66 -2.97 2.36
N PRO A 136 -6.82 -4.01 2.23
CA PRO A 136 -6.26 -4.69 3.38
C PRO A 136 -5.19 -3.82 4.04
N ARG A 137 -5.28 -3.64 5.35
CA ARG A 137 -4.29 -2.91 6.15
C ARG A 137 -3.77 -3.80 7.27
N LYS A 138 -2.44 -4.02 7.31
CA LYS A 138 -1.79 -4.69 8.44
C LYS A 138 -1.76 -3.74 9.63
N ARG A 139 -2.11 -4.24 10.80
CA ARG A 139 -2.02 -3.50 12.06
C ARG A 139 -1.50 -4.41 13.16
N THR A 140 -0.65 -3.87 14.01
CA THR A 140 -0.13 -4.57 15.19
C THR A 140 -0.57 -3.77 16.41
N VAL A 141 -1.09 -4.48 17.40
CA VAL A 141 -1.49 -3.95 18.69
C VAL A 141 -0.55 -4.59 19.72
N GLU A 142 0.07 -3.76 20.54
CA GLU A 142 1.01 -4.16 21.57
C GLU A 142 0.33 -4.05 22.93
N ILE A 143 0.77 -4.85 23.90
CA ILE A 143 0.30 -4.73 25.27
C ILE A 143 0.87 -3.43 25.84
N GLU A 144 0.01 -2.51 26.23
CA GLU A 144 0.44 -1.33 26.96
C GLU A 144 0.83 -1.75 28.38
N SER A 145 2.13 -1.96 28.60
CA SER A 145 2.70 -2.10 29.93
C SER A 145 2.47 -0.80 30.70
N ARG A 146 1.39 -0.72 31.47
CA ARG A 146 1.31 0.24 32.57
C ARG A 146 2.21 -0.29 33.69
N GLY A 147 3.49 0.11 33.63
CA GLY A 147 4.33 0.14 34.83
C GLY A 147 3.78 1.18 35.80
N GLY A 148 3.55 0.78 37.05
CA GLY A 148 3.16 1.67 38.14
C GLY A 148 2.27 1.01 39.18
#